data_AF-A0A6J6DSW7-F1
#
_entry.id   AF-A0A6J6DSW7-F1
#
_cell.length_a   1.000
_cell.length_b   1.000
_cell.length_c   1.000
_cell.angle_alpha   90.00
_cell.angle_beta   90.00
_cell.angle_gamma   90.00
#
_symmetry.space_group_name_H-M   'P 1'
#
loop_
_entity.id
_entity.type
_entity.pdbx_description
1 polymer ?
#
loop_
_entity_poly.entity_id
_entity_poly.type
_entity_poly.pdbx_seq_one_letter_code
_entity_poly.pdbx_strand_id
1 'polypeptide(L)' 'MPEILVKDLLNWLAERGFGEVETITATEEHLLFAIPPELRKDIKAASK' A
#
# COMPACT_ATOMS: atom_id res chain seq x y z
N MET A 1 -2.50 4.82 -2.93
CA MET A 1 -3.10 3.80 -3.83
C MET A 1 -3.08 2.47 -3.10
N PRO A 2 -4.15 1.66 -3.10
CA PRO A 2 -4.14 0.37 -2.42
C PRO A 2 -3.22 -0.63 -3.12
N GLU A 3 -2.27 -1.20 -2.38
CA GLU A 3 -1.30 -2.18 -2.87
C GLU A 3 -1.95 -3.44 -3.45
N ILE A 4 -3.14 -3.79 -2.96
CA ILE A 4 -3.89 -4.97 -3.40
C ILE A 4 -4.24 -4.92 -4.89
N LEU A 5 -4.57 -3.74 -5.41
CA LEU A 5 -4.95 -3.58 -6.81
C LEU A 5 -3.77 -3.86 -7.75
N VAL A 6 -2.56 -3.51 -7.32
CA VAL A 6 -1.33 -3.78 -8.09
C VAL A 6 -1.08 -5.29 -8.14
N LYS A 7 -1.19 -5.96 -6.98
CA LYS A 7 -0.97 -7.41 -6.87
C LYS A 7 -1.97 -8.20 -7.71
N ASP A 8 -3.25 -7.84 -7.62
CA ASP A 8 -4.31 -8.51 -8.37
C ASP A 8 -4.11 -8.35 -9.88
N LEU A 9 -3.70 -7.15 -10.32
CA LEU A 9 -3.38 -6.89 -11.73
C LEU A 9 -2.19 -7.73 -12.21
N LEU A 10 -1.09 -7.76 -11.45
CA LEU A 10 0.09 -8.56 -11.81
C LEU A 10 -0.24 -10.04 -11.91
N ASN A 11 -1.07 -10.58 -11.00
CA ASN A 11 -1.54 -11.96 -11.07
C ASN A 11 -2.37 -12.22 -12.32
N TRP A 12 -3.32 -11.33 -12.65
CA TRP A 12 -4.15 -11.46 -13.84
C TRP A 12 -3.35 -11.41 -15.15
N LEU A 13 -2.28 -10.60 -15.19
CA LEU A 13 -1.35 -10.49 -16.31
C LEU A 13 -0.46 -11.74 -16.44
N ALA A 14 0.01 -12.28 -15.32
CA ALA A 14 0.83 -13.50 -15.30
C ALA A 14 0.07 -14.71 -15.87
N GLU A 15 -1.22 -14.87 -15.56
CA GLU A 15 -2.09 -15.91 -16.15
C GLU A 15 -2.16 -15.86 -17.68
N ARG A 16 -1.86 -14.71 -18.29
CA ARG A 16 -1.93 -14.46 -19.74
C ARG A 16 -0.56 -14.49 -20.41
N GLY A 17 0.49 -14.85 -19.67
CA GLY A 17 1.86 -14.95 -20.18
C GLY A 17 2.72 -13.71 -19.95
N PHE A 18 2.22 -12.69 -19.24
CA PHE A 18 2.98 -11.47 -18.89
C PHE A 18 3.47 -11.53 -17.44
N GLY A 19 4.24 -12.57 -17.11
CA GLY A 19 4.68 -12.85 -15.73
C GLY A 19 6.04 -12.26 -15.34
N GLU A 20 6.80 -11.72 -16.30
CA GLU A 20 8.11 -11.14 -16.02
C GLU A 20 7.95 -9.71 -15.52
N VAL A 21 8.39 -9.46 -14.29
CA VAL A 21 8.28 -8.17 -13.60
C VAL A 21 9.63 -7.78 -13.04
N GLU A 22 10.10 -6.58 -13.38
CA GLU A 22 11.30 -5.97 -12.81
C GLU A 22 10.88 -4.77 -11.96
N THR A 23 11.39 -4.68 -10.72
CA THR A 23 11.17 -3.52 -9.86
C THR A 23 12.34 -2.56 -10.00
N ILE A 24 12.07 -1.34 -10.45
CA ILE A 24 13.07 -0.29 -10.61
C ILE A 24 12.77 0.83 -9.62
N THR A 25 13.71 1.11 -8.73
CA THR A 25 13.62 2.23 -7.78
C THR A 25 14.35 3.42 -8.34
N ALA A 26 13.62 4.50 -8.66
CA ALA A 26 14.20 5.73 -9.16
C ALA A 26 14.71 6.66 -8.04
N THR A 27 13.98 6.73 -6.92
CA THR A 27 14.34 7.57 -5.77
C THR A 27 13.67 7.04 -4.50
N GLU A 28 14.22 7.38 -3.34
CA GLU A 28 13.65 6.99 -2.04
C GLU A 28 12.77 8.13 -1.50
N GLU A 29 11.52 7.80 -1.15
CA GLU A 29 10.56 8.75 -0.58
C GLU A 29 10.38 8.49 0.93
N HIS A 30 10.49 9.55 1.74
CA HIS A 30 10.38 9.48 3.19
C HIS A 30 9.41 10.53 3.73
N LEU A 31 8.14 10.48 3.30
CA LEU A 31 7.09 11.35 3.84
C LEU A 31 6.08 10.52 4.64
N LEU A 32 6.04 10.75 5.96
CA LEU A 32 5.09 10.10 6.85
C LEU A 32 4.26 11.18 7.56
N PHE A 33 2.94 10.99 7.57
CA PHE A 33 2.03 11.81 8.36
C PHE A 33 1.72 11.11 9.68
N ALA A 34 1.93 11.82 10.78
CA ALA A 34 1.50 11.35 12.08
C ALA A 34 0.00 11.56 12.25
N ILE A 35 -0.68 10.58 12.85
CA ILE A 35 -2.07 10.74 13.26
C ILE A 35 -2.12 11.79 14.40
N PRO A 36 -2.98 12.83 14.31
CA PRO A 36 -3.19 13.80 15.38
C PRO A 36 -3.56 13.14 16.72
N PRO A 37 -3.09 13.67 17.87
CA PRO A 37 -3.34 13.08 19.18
C PRO A 37 -4.82 12.99 19.56
N GLU A 38 -5.67 13.86 19.02
CA GLU A 38 -7.12 13.85 19.20
C GLU A 38 -7.73 12.57 18.61
N LEU A 39 -7.39 12.25 17.36
CA LEU A 39 -7.90 11.06 16.67
C LEU A 39 -7.36 9.75 17.27
N ARG A 40 -6.15 9.76 17.86
CA ARG A 40 -5.60 8.58 18.54
C ARG A 40 -6.45 8.16 19.74
N LYS A 41 -7.04 9.12 20.47
CA LYS A 41 -7.91 8.83 21.63
C LYS A 41 -9.20 8.18 21.16
N ASP A 42 -9.80 8.69 20.09
CA ASP A 42 -11.06 8.20 19.54
C ASP A 42 -10.91 6.78 18.98
N ILE A 43 -9.82 6.49 18.25
CA ILE A 43 -9.53 5.13 17.75
C ILE A 43 -9.38 4.13 18.90
N LYS A 44 -8.70 4.54 19.99
CA LYS A 44 -8.51 3.69 21.18
C LYS A 44 -9.83 3.46 21.93
N ALA A 45 -10.72 4.44 21.95
CA ALA A 45 -12.04 4.32 22.55
C ALA A 45 -12.98 3.44 21.71
N ALA A 46 -12.90 3.53 20.38
CA ALA A 46 -13.72 2.74 19.45
C ALA A 46 -13.28 1.28 19.31
N SER A 47 -12.02 0.96 19.69
CA SER A 47 -11.49 -0.41 19.71
C SER A 47 -11.75 -1.15 21.04
N LYS A 48 -12.53 -0.57 21.95
CA LYS A 48 -12.93 -1.15 23.24
C LYS A 48 -14.42 -1.45 23.24
#